data_AF-A0A973HVE7-F1
#
_entry.id   AF-A0A973HVE7-F1
#
_cell.length_a   1.000
_cell.length_b   1.000
_cell.length_c   1.000
_cell.angle_alpha   90.00
_cell.angle_beta   90.00
_cell.angle_gamma   90.00
#
_symmetry.space_group_name_H-M   'P 1'
#
loop_
_entity.id
_entity.type
_entity.pdbx_description
1 polymer ?
#
loop_
_entity_poly.entity_id
_entity_poly.type
_entity_poly.pdbx_seq_one_letter_code
_entity_poly.pdbx_strand_id
1 'polypeptide(L)' 'MKLPLALQQLIDSFQILPGIGPKSAQRMALYLLEKDR' A
#
# COMPACT_ATOMS: atom_id res chain seq x y z
N MET A 1 15.18 -0.11 -2.36
CA MET A 1 14.46 -0.83 -3.43
C MET A 1 13.44 0.14 -4.03
N LYS A 2 13.40 0.29 -5.36
CA LYS A 2 12.36 1.07 -6.03
C LYS A 2 11.11 0.19 -6.17
N LEU A 3 9.99 0.63 -5.60
CA LEU A 3 8.70 0.00 -5.85
C LEU A 3 8.20 0.44 -7.24
N PRO A 4 7.39 -0.40 -7.92
CA PRO A 4 6.64 0.05 -9.09
C PRO A 4 5.82 1.29 -8.73
N LEU A 5 5.75 2.26 -9.66
CA LEU A 5 5.05 3.54 -9.42
C LEU A 5 3.60 3.33 -8.97
N ALA A 6 2.89 2.37 -9.56
CA ALA A 6 1.51 2.05 -9.21
C ALA A 6 1.36 1.53 -7.77
N LEU A 7 2.32 0.72 -7.29
CA LEU A 7 2.29 0.21 -5.92
C LEU A 7 2.57 1.34 -4.91
N GLN A 8 3.48 2.25 -5.23
CA GLN A 8 3.73 3.42 -4.39
C GLN A 8 2.48 4.31 -4.28
N GLN A 9 1.82 4.59 -5.40
CA GLN A 9 0.58 5.38 -5.42
C GLN A 9 -0.55 4.72 -4.61
N LEU A 10 -0.66 3.39 -4.65
CA LEU A 10 -1.61 2.65 -3.83
C LEU A 10 -1.30 2.78 -2.33
N ILE A 11 -0.03 2.64 -1.96
CA ILE A 11 0.43 2.82 -0.58
C ILE A 11 0.16 4.24 -0.10
N ASP A 12 0.44 5.25 -0.91
CA ASP A 12 0.21 6.66 -0.57
C ASP A 12 -1.29 6.95 -0.42
N SER A 13 -2.13 6.31 -1.23
CA SER A 13 -3.59 6.39 -1.13
C SER A 13 -4.16 5.76 0.15
N PHE A 14 -3.45 4.80 0.77
CA PHE A 14 -3.84 4.30 2.09
C PHE A 14 -3.40 5.21 3.22
N GLN A 15 -2.31 5.96 3.06
CA GLN A 15 -1.79 6.84 4.12
C GLN A 15 -2.65 8.08 4.38
N ILE A 16 -3.50 8.49 3.44
CA ILE A 16 -4.46 9.60 3.67
C ILE A 16 -5.60 9.20 4.62
N LEU A 17 -5.76 7.90 4.91
CA LEU A 17 -6.80 7.42 5.79
C LEU A 17 -6.41 7.65 7.26
N PRO A 18 -7.34 8.13 8.11
CA PRO A 18 -7.05 8.41 9.50
C PRO A 18 -6.63 7.12 10.22
N GLY A 19 -5.51 7.18 10.95
CA GLY A 19 -4.98 6.05 11.71
C GLY A 19 -4.18 5.03 10.89
N ILE A 20 -3.93 5.27 9.60
CA ILE A 20 -3.10 4.40 8.76
C ILE A 20 -1.70 5.00 8.58
N GLY A 21 -0.72 4.38 9.25
CA GLY A 21 0.70 4.70 9.06
C GLY A 21 1.34 3.97 7.86
N PRO A 22 2.57 4.33 7.48
CA PRO A 22 3.26 3.80 6.29
C PRO A 22 3.41 2.26 6.31
N LYS A 23 3.67 1.68 7.49
CA LYS A 23 3.79 0.22 7.65
C LYS A 23 2.45 -0.51 7.47
N SER A 24 1.34 0.11 7.87
CA SER A 24 0.00 -0.44 7.68
C SER A 24 -0.45 -0.29 6.23
N ALA A 25 -0.20 0.86 5.60
CA ALA A 25 -0.49 1.10 4.20
C ALA A 25 0.23 0.11 3.27
N GLN A 26 1.53 -0.14 3.50
CA GLN A 26 2.28 -1.14 2.76
C GLN A 26 1.69 -2.55 2.91
N ARG A 27 1.28 -2.93 4.13
CA ARG A 27 0.69 -4.25 4.40
C ARG A 27 -0.64 -4.44 3.67
N MET A 28 -1.48 -3.41 3.64
CA MET A 28 -2.77 -3.43 2.93
C MET A 28 -2.57 -3.54 1.41
N ALA A 29 -1.63 -2.78 0.86
CA ALA A 29 -1.31 -2.85 -0.57
C ALA A 29 -0.80 -4.24 -0.98
N LEU A 30 0.09 -4.84 -0.18
CA LEU A 30 0.59 -6.20 -0.44
C LEU A 30 -0.50 -7.27 -0.28
N TYR A 31 -1.36 -7.14 0.73
CA TYR A 31 -2.49 -8.06 0.93
C TYR A 31 -3.43 -8.11 -0.28
N LEU A 32 -3.73 -6.97 -0.92
CA LEU A 32 -4.56 -6.95 -2.12
C LEU A 32 -3.90 -7.69 -3.29
N LEU A 33 -2.59 -7.49 -3.50
CA LEU A 33 -1.84 -8.19 -4.54
C LEU A 33 -1.78 -9.70 -4.30
N GLU A 34 -1.71 -10.14 -3.05
CA GLU A 34 -1.73 -11.56 -2.69
C GLU A 34 -3.13 -12.17 -2.80
N LYS A 35 -4.18 -11.37 -2.59
CA LYS A 35 -5.58 -11.82 -2.67
C LYS A 35 -6.08 -12.02 -4.10
N ASP A 36 -5.61 -11.19 -5.04
CA ASP A 36 -5.95 -11.29 -6.48
C ASP A 36 -5.05 -12.27 -7.26
N ARG A 37 -4.21 -13.03 -6.56
CA ARG A 37 -3.34 -14.06 -7.14
C ARG A 37 -3.99 -15.44 -7.08
#